data_AF-A0A7Y2B6I2-F1
#
_entry.id   AF-A0A7Y2B6I2-F1
#
_cell.length_a   1.000
_cell.length_b   1.000
_cell.length_c   1.000
_cell.angle_alpha   90.00
_cell.angle_beta   90.00
_cell.angle_gamma   90.00
#
_symmetry.space_group_name_H-M   'P 1'
#
loop_
_entity.id
_entity.type
_entity.pdbx_description
1 polymer ?
#
loop_
_entity_poly.entity_id
_entity_poly.type
_entity_poly.pdbx_seq_one_letter_code
_entity_poly.pdbx_strand_id
1 'polypeptide(L)'
;MAHRGLLWAALAAAFAAVQADAANRVRVRGDLQLTAKGETTGVPLNVLNRGDTMFDPLLLRVYVEAAPHEQTQVVAQFLYNDALRSSFTTFSAFVLHEMIGDGALYAQAGKIPNPFGDYVAHAFDPHRTLSGVPLIWGHHTTYLSGTPPANVDELLAVRGHGQSGFMGYPGDPSGFLRRGMPVLYAVCYDLGAGLVGAKGDWEYRAAVTQGSPGAPLPYVDDSNDEKGFMGRFGWSPDPALRLGVSGGTGSPHPDDVGAFLTDGSEPEEYDQWVGGGDAA
;
A
#
# COMPACT_ATOMS: atom_id res chain seq x y z
N MET A 1 -16.05 10.87 12.60
CA MET A 1 -15.25 11.56 13.65
C MET A 1 -14.79 10.64 14.80
N ALA A 2 -15.56 9.62 15.20
CA ALA A 2 -15.18 8.70 16.29
C ALA A 2 -13.94 7.82 16.02
N HIS A 3 -13.69 7.45 14.76
CA HIS A 3 -12.63 6.50 14.38
C HIS A 3 -11.20 7.08 14.39
N ARG A 4 -11.05 8.41 14.20
CA ARG A 4 -9.75 9.08 14.42
C ARG A 4 -9.30 8.94 15.88
N GLY A 5 -10.25 8.94 16.82
CA GLY A 5 -9.97 8.77 18.24
C GLY A 5 -9.39 7.39 18.58
N LEU A 6 -9.80 6.32 17.87
CA LEU A 6 -9.31 4.97 18.11
C LEU A 6 -7.87 4.76 17.64
N LEU A 7 -7.48 5.32 16.49
CA LEU A 7 -6.09 5.26 16.01
C LEU A 7 -5.16 6.08 16.93
N TRP A 8 -5.60 7.28 17.32
CA TRP A 8 -4.88 8.09 18.30
C TRP A 8 -4.86 7.44 19.68
N ALA A 9 -5.90 6.73 20.09
CA ALA A 9 -5.94 5.99 21.35
C ALA A 9 -5.04 4.74 21.32
N ALA A 10 -4.97 4.02 20.19
CA ALA A 10 -4.07 2.88 20.01
C ALA A 10 -2.60 3.35 19.97
N LEU A 11 -2.31 4.45 19.26
CA LEU A 11 -1.00 5.11 19.28
C LEU A 11 -0.66 5.65 20.67
N ALA A 12 -1.59 6.31 21.35
CA ALA A 12 -1.38 6.82 22.71
C ALA A 12 -1.23 5.70 23.74
N ALA A 13 -1.97 4.59 23.60
CA ALA A 13 -1.81 3.40 24.44
C ALA A 13 -0.47 2.71 24.17
N ALA A 14 -0.02 2.64 22.92
CA ALA A 14 1.31 2.15 22.57
C ALA A 14 2.41 3.08 23.13
N PHE A 15 2.26 4.40 23.03
CA PHE A 15 3.19 5.38 23.61
C PHE A 15 3.16 5.40 25.14
N ALA A 16 2.01 5.16 25.77
CA ALA A 16 1.86 5.07 27.22
C ALA A 16 2.46 3.75 27.76
N ALA A 17 2.29 2.64 27.04
CA ALA A 17 2.93 1.36 27.37
C ALA A 17 4.47 1.43 27.22
N VAL A 18 4.96 2.28 26.32
CA VAL A 18 6.39 2.56 26.13
C VAL A 18 7.03 3.29 27.33
N GLN A 19 6.27 4.03 28.15
CA GLN A 19 6.82 4.71 29.32
C GLN A 19 6.99 3.83 30.57
N ALA A 20 6.61 2.55 30.51
CA ALA A 20 6.50 1.73 31.72
C ALA A 20 7.77 0.96 32.13
N ASP A 21 8.84 0.91 31.34
CA ASP A 21 10.06 0.22 31.78
C ASP A 21 11.34 0.76 31.11
N ALA A 22 12.42 0.89 31.88
CA ALA A 22 13.75 1.25 31.37
C ALA A 22 14.32 0.17 30.41
N ALA A 23 13.68 -1.01 30.36
CA ALA A 23 13.95 -2.10 29.44
C ALA A 23 13.34 -1.88 28.03
N ASN A 24 12.30 -1.04 27.89
CA ASN A 24 11.61 -0.84 26.62
C ASN A 24 12.35 0.17 25.75
N ARG A 25 13.17 -0.35 24.82
CA ARG A 25 13.95 0.47 23.90
C ARG A 25 13.04 1.02 22.80
N VAL A 26 12.82 2.33 22.82
CA VAL A 26 12.32 3.08 21.65
C VAL A 26 13.50 3.46 20.78
N ARG A 27 13.41 3.12 19.50
CA ARG A 27 14.35 3.56 18.48
C ARG A 27 13.66 4.52 17.53
N VAL A 28 14.22 5.72 17.40
CA VAL A 28 13.84 6.67 16.36
C VAL A 28 14.98 6.76 15.36
N ARG A 29 14.66 6.57 14.09
CA ARG A 29 15.60 6.75 12.98
C ARG A 29 14.91 7.52 11.87
N GLY A 30 15.68 8.08 10.95
CA GLY A 30 15.13 8.76 9.80
C GLY A 30 16.12 8.83 8.67
N ASP A 31 15.61 9.14 7.50
CA ASP A 31 16.40 9.39 6.30
C ASP A 31 15.87 10.60 5.56
N LEU A 32 16.80 11.35 4.96
CA LEU A 32 16.54 12.52 4.15
C LEU A 32 17.01 12.22 2.74
N GLN A 33 16.06 12.16 1.80
CA GLN A 33 16.36 12.06 0.39
C GLN A 33 16.19 13.44 -0.26
N LEU A 34 17.25 13.89 -0.93
CA LEU A 34 17.25 15.08 -1.76
C LEU A 34 17.36 14.66 -3.22
N THR A 35 16.43 15.11 -4.06
CA THR A 35 16.38 14.75 -5.47
C THR A 35 16.54 15.99 -6.35
N ALA A 36 17.59 16.00 -7.18
CA ALA A 36 17.68 16.94 -8.28
C ALA A 36 17.04 16.31 -9.52
N LYS A 37 16.09 17.01 -10.14
CA LYS A 37 15.44 16.58 -11.39
C LYS A 37 15.61 17.64 -12.46
N GLY A 38 15.81 17.19 -13.70
CA GLY A 38 15.63 18.04 -14.87
C GLY A 38 14.13 18.17 -15.20
N GLU A 39 13.75 19.27 -15.85
CA GLU A 39 12.42 19.36 -16.47
C GLU A 39 12.33 18.32 -17.58
N THR A 40 11.53 17.28 -17.35
CA THR A 40 11.31 16.20 -18.31
C THR A 40 9.84 15.87 -18.38
N THR A 41 9.43 15.33 -19.53
CA THR A 41 8.09 14.76 -19.75
C THR A 41 7.80 13.56 -18.85
N GLY A 42 8.81 13.00 -18.18
CA GLY A 42 8.67 11.86 -17.27
C GLY A 42 8.03 12.20 -15.92
N VAL A 43 8.13 13.46 -15.44
CA VAL A 43 7.64 13.82 -14.11
C VAL A 43 6.12 13.66 -13.99
N PRO A 44 5.29 14.22 -14.90
CA PRO A 44 3.83 14.06 -14.83
C PRO A 44 3.37 12.59 -14.95
N LEU A 45 4.19 11.76 -15.61
CA LEU A 45 3.94 10.32 -15.80
C LEU A 45 4.30 9.47 -14.58
N ASN A 46 5.01 10.01 -13.58
CA ASN A 46 5.41 9.28 -12.37
C ASN A 46 4.74 9.84 -11.10
N VAL A 47 3.62 10.53 -11.26
CA VAL A 47 2.81 10.99 -10.14
C VAL A 47 1.90 9.84 -9.67
N LEU A 48 1.93 9.61 -8.37
CA LEU A 48 1.17 8.59 -7.65
C LEU A 48 -0.26 9.09 -7.35
N ASN A 49 -1.17 8.20 -6.96
CA ASN A 49 -2.55 8.59 -6.59
C ASN A 49 -2.60 9.63 -5.46
N ARG A 50 -1.60 9.62 -4.57
CA ARG A 50 -1.48 10.60 -3.49
C ARG A 50 -1.09 12.00 -3.97
N GLY A 51 -0.63 12.13 -5.23
CA GLY A 51 -0.25 13.40 -5.85
C GLY A 51 1.26 13.70 -5.79
N ASP A 52 2.04 12.86 -5.12
CA ASP A 52 3.50 12.97 -5.07
C ASP A 52 4.21 12.08 -6.09
N THR A 53 5.53 12.24 -6.18
CA THR A 53 6.40 11.44 -7.03
C THR A 53 7.75 11.18 -6.36
N MET A 54 8.41 10.10 -6.76
CA MET A 54 9.76 9.76 -6.30
C MET A 54 10.81 10.80 -6.72
N PHE A 55 10.43 11.70 -7.64
CA PHE A 55 11.24 12.81 -8.10
C PHE A 55 11.01 14.10 -7.33
N ASP A 56 10.27 14.07 -6.22
CA ASP A 56 10.10 15.27 -5.41
C ASP A 56 11.43 15.69 -4.76
N PRO A 57 11.71 17.00 -4.67
CA PRO A 57 13.02 17.48 -4.28
C PRO A 57 13.43 17.06 -2.87
N LEU A 58 12.43 16.88 -2.00
CA LEU A 58 12.61 16.64 -0.59
C LEU A 58 11.65 15.55 -0.13
N LEU A 59 12.22 14.45 0.37
CA LEU A 59 11.50 13.40 1.06
C LEU A 59 12.19 13.12 2.39
N LEU A 60 11.46 13.31 3.49
CA LEU A 60 11.91 12.97 4.84
C LEU A 60 11.08 11.81 5.36
N ARG A 61 11.75 10.76 5.82
CA ARG A 61 11.12 9.60 6.45
C ARG A 61 11.60 9.48 7.88
N VAL A 62 10.65 9.25 8.78
CA VAL A 62 10.91 9.03 10.21
C VAL A 62 10.30 7.71 10.60
N TYR A 63 11.10 6.84 11.22
CA TYR A 63 10.67 5.54 11.72
C TYR A 63 10.75 5.58 13.25
N VAL A 64 9.69 5.09 13.87
CA VAL A 64 9.59 4.89 15.32
C VAL A 64 9.33 3.41 15.53
N GLU A 65 10.25 2.77 16.24
CA GLU A 65 10.20 1.35 16.55
C GLU A 65 10.24 1.20 18.08
N ALA A 66 9.39 0.35 18.63
CA ALA A 66 9.41 0.03 20.05
C ALA A 66 9.18 -1.46 20.25
N ALA A 67 9.83 -2.05 21.26
CA ALA A 67 9.62 -3.43 21.67
C ALA A 67 9.09 -3.44 23.12
N PRO A 68 7.77 -3.24 23.32
CA PRO A 68 7.19 -3.21 24.66
C PRO A 68 7.17 -4.58 25.38
N HIS A 69 7.40 -5.67 24.64
CA HIS A 69 7.48 -7.04 25.14
C HIS A 69 8.44 -7.83 24.23
N GLU A 70 9.04 -8.92 24.73
CA GLU A 70 10.04 -9.72 23.98
C GLU A 70 9.51 -10.21 22.62
N GLN A 71 8.23 -10.54 22.57
CA GLN A 71 7.56 -11.05 21.37
C GLN A 71 6.79 -9.97 20.59
N THR A 72 6.76 -8.72 21.06
CA THR A 72 5.90 -7.69 20.46
C THR A 72 6.73 -6.50 20.02
N GLN A 73 6.56 -6.09 18.78
CA GLN A 73 7.15 -4.88 18.22
C GLN A 73 6.08 -3.95 17.69
N VAL A 74 6.29 -2.66 17.83
CA VAL A 74 5.44 -1.61 17.27
C VAL A 74 6.29 -0.82 16.30
N VAL A 75 5.81 -0.66 15.07
CA VAL A 75 6.52 0.04 14.00
C VAL A 75 5.61 1.11 13.42
N ALA A 76 6.08 2.35 13.40
CA ALA A 76 5.43 3.45 12.72
C ALA A 76 6.41 4.16 11.79
N GLN A 77 5.95 4.49 10.59
CA GLN A 77 6.69 5.28 9.60
C GLN A 77 5.88 6.52 9.25
N PHE A 78 6.54 7.67 9.29
CA PHE A 78 6.01 8.96 8.88
C PHE A 78 6.77 9.47 7.68
N LEU A 79 6.05 10.09 6.75
CA LEU A 79 6.59 10.60 5.50
C LEU A 79 6.22 12.08 5.37
N TYR A 80 7.21 12.90 5.08
CA TYR A 80 7.04 14.28 4.67
C TYR A 80 7.59 14.44 3.25
N ASN A 81 6.78 15.03 2.37
CA ASN A 81 7.13 15.32 0.99
C ASN A 81 6.62 16.73 0.65
N ASP A 82 7.51 17.57 0.11
CA ASP A 82 7.22 18.97 -0.23
C ASP A 82 6.08 19.12 -1.26
N ALA A 83 5.95 18.19 -2.21
CA ALA A 83 4.91 18.24 -3.25
C ALA A 83 3.49 18.13 -2.68
N LEU A 84 3.31 17.43 -1.56
CA LEU A 84 2.01 17.25 -0.93
C LEU A 84 1.59 18.48 -0.12
N ARG A 85 2.48 19.47 0.08
CA ARG A 85 2.27 20.67 0.91
C ARG A 85 1.67 20.37 2.29
N SER A 86 1.81 19.13 2.76
CA SER A 86 1.10 18.59 3.91
C SER A 86 2.05 18.41 5.09
N SER A 87 1.49 18.36 6.29
CA SER A 87 2.15 17.81 7.47
C SER A 87 2.61 16.36 7.23
N PHE A 88 3.43 15.83 8.14
CA PHE A 88 3.81 14.42 8.14
C PHE A 88 2.57 13.51 7.96
N THR A 89 2.65 12.61 7.00
CA THR A 89 1.64 11.57 6.75
C THR A 89 2.10 10.26 7.35
N THR A 90 1.23 9.55 8.06
CA THR A 90 1.51 8.18 8.50
C THR A 90 1.53 7.26 7.29
N PHE A 91 2.71 6.75 6.96
CA PHE A 91 2.91 5.81 5.87
C PHE A 91 2.58 4.38 6.30
N SER A 92 3.12 3.95 7.45
CA SER A 92 2.82 2.67 8.09
C SER A 92 2.66 2.86 9.59
N ALA A 93 1.86 2.01 10.23
CA ALA A 93 1.69 1.98 11.68
C ALA A 93 1.07 0.65 12.08
N PHE A 94 1.87 -0.29 12.56
CA PHE A 94 1.42 -1.65 12.84
C PHE A 94 2.15 -2.27 14.02
N VAL A 95 1.54 -3.30 14.58
CA VAL A 95 2.12 -4.17 15.61
C VAL A 95 2.53 -5.48 14.96
N LEU A 96 3.69 -6.00 15.34
CA LEU A 96 4.13 -7.37 15.09
C LEU A 96 4.12 -8.13 16.40
N HIS A 97 3.59 -9.36 16.38
CA HIS A 97 3.62 -10.26 17.51
C HIS A 97 4.14 -11.63 17.07
N GLU A 98 5.24 -12.08 17.66
CA GLU A 98 5.86 -13.37 17.38
C GLU A 98 4.98 -14.50 17.92
N MET A 99 4.37 -15.24 17.01
CA MET A 99 3.56 -16.42 17.32
C MET A 99 4.41 -17.68 17.45
N ILE A 100 5.47 -17.77 16.64
CA ILE A 100 6.41 -18.90 16.64
C ILE A 100 7.82 -18.30 16.61
N GLY A 101 8.65 -18.72 17.56
CA GLY A 101 10.00 -18.23 17.77
C GLY A 101 10.94 -18.32 16.56
N ASP A 102 12.11 -17.71 16.70
CA ASP A 102 13.17 -17.67 15.69
C ASP A 102 12.75 -16.98 14.38
N GLY A 103 11.75 -16.08 14.47
CA GLY A 103 11.20 -15.39 13.31
C GLY A 103 10.38 -16.26 12.35
N ALA A 104 10.00 -17.45 12.81
CA ALA A 104 9.22 -18.38 12.00
C ALA A 104 7.82 -17.85 11.70
N LEU A 105 7.16 -17.17 12.64
CA LEU A 105 5.82 -16.62 12.39
C LEU A 105 5.53 -15.42 13.27
N TYR A 106 5.12 -14.33 12.64
CA TYR A 106 4.55 -13.15 13.27
C TYR A 106 3.13 -12.93 12.79
N ALA A 107 2.24 -12.56 13.71
CA ALA A 107 1.02 -11.84 13.38
C ALA A 107 1.32 -10.35 13.23
N GLN A 108 0.69 -9.70 12.28
CA GLN A 108 0.78 -8.25 12.07
C GLN A 108 -0.61 -7.62 12.01
N ALA A 109 -0.79 -6.42 12.56
CA ALA A 109 -2.06 -5.70 12.48
C ALA A 109 -1.86 -4.18 12.52
N GLY A 110 -2.65 -3.44 11.74
CA GLY A 110 -2.61 -1.98 11.62
C GLY A 110 -2.53 -1.54 10.16
N LYS A 111 -1.82 -0.44 9.89
CA LYS A 111 -1.49 0.01 8.53
C LYS A 111 -0.24 -0.72 8.06
N ILE A 112 -0.44 -1.85 7.40
CA ILE A 112 0.58 -2.87 7.12
C ILE A 112 1.11 -2.80 5.68
N PRO A 113 2.38 -3.20 5.45
CA PRO A 113 2.92 -3.31 4.10
C PRO A 113 2.11 -4.28 3.22
N ASN A 114 2.01 -3.96 1.93
CA ASN A 114 1.41 -4.87 0.96
C ASN A 114 2.25 -6.16 0.86
N PRO A 115 1.67 -7.35 1.07
CA PRO A 115 2.42 -8.60 1.08
C PRO A 115 2.76 -9.13 -0.33
N PHE A 116 2.25 -8.51 -1.39
CA PHE A 116 2.49 -8.91 -2.77
C PHE A 116 3.93 -8.57 -3.20
N GLY A 117 4.61 -9.51 -3.85
CA GLY A 117 5.97 -9.35 -4.37
C GLY A 117 7.01 -9.05 -3.27
N ASP A 118 8.27 -8.93 -3.68
CA ASP A 118 9.35 -8.55 -2.75
C ASP A 118 9.66 -7.05 -2.78
N TYR A 119 9.21 -6.33 -3.81
CA TYR A 119 9.54 -4.92 -3.98
C TYR A 119 9.18 -4.05 -2.78
N VAL A 120 8.00 -4.23 -2.18
CA VAL A 120 7.51 -3.37 -1.09
C VAL A 120 8.37 -3.48 0.16
N ALA A 121 9.01 -4.64 0.40
CA ALA A 121 9.98 -4.79 1.49
C ALA A 121 11.21 -3.88 1.31
N HIS A 122 11.57 -3.58 0.06
CA HIS A 122 12.73 -2.77 -0.32
C HIS A 122 12.37 -1.37 -0.81
N ALA A 123 11.09 -1.09 -1.04
CA ALA A 123 10.60 0.14 -1.67
C ALA A 123 11.08 1.39 -0.90
N PHE A 124 11.33 1.24 0.40
CA PHE A 124 11.78 2.31 1.27
C PHE A 124 13.18 2.11 1.85
N ASP A 125 13.97 1.16 1.36
CA ASP A 125 15.36 1.00 1.78
C ASP A 125 16.21 2.22 1.33
N PRO A 126 16.94 2.90 2.24
CA PRO A 126 17.90 3.95 1.87
C PRO A 126 19.03 3.45 0.96
N HIS A 127 19.28 2.15 0.88
CA HIS A 127 20.32 1.53 0.04
C HIS A 127 19.82 1.10 -1.35
N ARG A 128 18.57 1.39 -1.71
CA ARG A 128 18.04 1.04 -3.03
C ARG A 128 18.85 1.67 -4.15
N THR A 129 19.16 0.87 -5.17
CA THR A 129 19.98 1.32 -6.32
C THR A 129 19.15 2.04 -7.38
N LEU A 130 17.82 1.82 -7.41
CA LEU A 130 16.91 2.42 -8.38
C LEU A 130 16.09 3.55 -7.76
N SER A 131 16.11 4.71 -8.40
CA SER A 131 15.19 5.81 -8.10
C SER A 131 13.86 5.57 -8.80
N GLY A 132 12.82 5.25 -8.03
CA GLY A 132 11.47 5.05 -8.57
C GLY A 132 10.72 3.87 -7.97
N VAL A 133 9.52 3.68 -8.51
CA VAL A 133 8.65 2.53 -8.24
C VAL A 133 8.58 1.71 -9.55
N PRO A 134 8.78 0.37 -9.53
CA PRO A 134 8.64 -0.44 -10.72
C PRO A 134 7.28 -0.23 -11.36
N LEU A 135 7.21 -0.26 -12.69
CA LEU A 135 5.99 0.13 -13.41
C LEU A 135 4.74 -0.63 -12.94
N ILE A 136 4.85 -1.91 -12.62
CA ILE A 136 3.71 -2.71 -12.14
C ILE A 136 3.06 -2.17 -10.84
N TRP A 137 3.82 -1.39 -10.04
CA TRP A 137 3.42 -0.83 -8.75
C TRP A 137 2.92 0.61 -8.80
N GLY A 138 2.91 1.22 -9.99
CA GLY A 138 2.54 2.63 -10.15
C GLY A 138 2.01 3.01 -11.54
N HIS A 139 1.94 2.07 -12.48
CA HIS A 139 1.36 2.30 -13.79
C HIS A 139 -0.16 2.19 -13.70
N HIS A 140 -0.85 3.27 -14.06
CA HIS A 140 -2.29 3.39 -13.95
C HIS A 140 -2.94 2.79 -15.20
N THR A 141 -3.82 1.82 -14.97
CA THR A 141 -4.65 1.22 -16.02
C THR A 141 -5.74 2.21 -16.43
N THR A 142 -6.57 1.83 -17.40
CA THR A 142 -7.74 2.65 -17.80
C THR A 142 -9.00 2.31 -17.02
N TYR A 143 -8.86 1.50 -15.97
CA TYR A 143 -9.94 1.16 -15.03
C TYR A 143 -10.07 2.23 -13.95
N LEU A 144 -11.26 2.61 -13.50
CA LEU A 144 -11.45 3.56 -12.39
C LEU A 144 -12.04 2.88 -11.17
N SER A 145 -11.48 3.13 -9.99
CA SER A 145 -12.00 2.57 -8.72
C SER A 145 -13.36 3.14 -8.31
N GLY A 146 -13.69 4.39 -8.67
CA GLY A 146 -14.96 5.00 -8.26
C GLY A 146 -16.07 4.95 -9.31
N THR A 147 -15.83 4.39 -10.49
CA THR A 147 -16.81 4.32 -11.58
C THR A 147 -16.41 3.21 -12.53
N PRO A 148 -17.09 2.05 -12.57
CA PRO A 148 -16.78 0.99 -13.51
C PRO A 148 -17.25 1.36 -14.93
N PRO A 149 -16.64 0.78 -15.97
CA PRO A 149 -17.14 0.93 -17.33
C PRO A 149 -18.45 0.14 -17.48
N ALA A 150 -19.44 0.70 -18.18
CA ALA A 150 -20.69 0.01 -18.44
C ALA A 150 -20.51 -1.19 -19.38
N ASN A 151 -19.48 -1.16 -20.24
CA ASN A 151 -19.15 -2.22 -21.18
C ASN A 151 -17.69 -2.13 -21.66
N VAL A 152 -17.25 -3.15 -22.39
CA VAL A 152 -15.89 -3.24 -22.94
C VAL A 152 -15.58 -2.11 -23.92
N ASP A 153 -16.56 -1.64 -24.70
CA ASP A 153 -16.33 -0.57 -25.68
C ASP A 153 -15.95 0.75 -25.00
N GLU A 154 -16.53 1.05 -23.84
CA GLU A 154 -16.15 2.22 -23.04
C GLU A 154 -14.71 2.12 -22.53
N LEU A 155 -14.31 0.95 -22.03
CA LEU A 155 -12.92 0.72 -21.60
C LEU A 155 -11.94 0.86 -22.78
N LEU A 156 -12.31 0.33 -23.96
CA LEU A 156 -11.50 0.43 -25.17
C LEU A 156 -11.44 1.86 -25.74
N ALA A 157 -12.48 2.66 -25.55
CA ALA A 157 -12.54 4.05 -26.00
C ALA A 157 -11.52 4.94 -25.27
N VAL A 158 -11.23 4.64 -24.00
CA VAL A 158 -10.26 5.37 -23.18
C VAL A 158 -8.92 4.65 -23.03
N ARG A 159 -8.68 3.57 -23.81
CA ARG A 159 -7.45 2.78 -23.71
C ARG A 159 -6.19 3.65 -23.82
N GLY A 160 -5.18 3.33 -23.00
CA GLY A 160 -3.91 4.09 -22.97
C GLY A 160 -3.95 5.43 -22.22
N HIS A 161 -5.13 5.90 -21.78
CA HIS A 161 -5.24 7.16 -21.03
C HIS A 161 -5.08 7.02 -19.52
N GLY A 162 -4.85 5.82 -18.99
CA GLY A 162 -4.80 5.55 -17.55
C GLY A 162 -3.82 6.44 -16.78
N GLN A 163 -2.59 6.55 -17.29
CA GLN A 163 -1.52 7.33 -16.66
C GLN A 163 -1.67 8.85 -16.85
N SER A 164 -2.15 9.28 -18.02
CA SER A 164 -2.38 10.70 -18.35
C SER A 164 -3.67 11.25 -17.73
N GLY A 165 -4.57 10.34 -17.35
CA GLY A 165 -5.93 10.61 -16.93
C GLY A 165 -6.91 10.79 -18.10
N PHE A 166 -8.19 10.66 -17.79
CA PHE A 166 -9.35 10.87 -18.67
C PHE A 166 -10.56 11.36 -17.88
N MET A 167 -11.60 11.84 -18.55
CA MET A 167 -12.77 12.50 -17.94
C MET A 167 -13.79 11.53 -17.31
N GLY A 168 -13.41 10.26 -17.10
CA GLY A 168 -14.33 9.19 -16.74
C GLY A 168 -14.95 8.48 -17.94
N TYR A 169 -15.77 7.47 -17.64
CA TYR A 169 -16.61 6.79 -18.62
C TYR A 169 -17.86 7.62 -18.94
N PRO A 170 -18.54 7.37 -20.07
CA PRO A 170 -19.85 7.95 -20.33
C PRO A 170 -20.79 7.76 -19.12
N GLY A 171 -21.33 8.85 -18.59
CA GLY A 171 -22.18 8.82 -17.39
C GLY A 171 -21.48 9.07 -16.06
N ASP A 172 -20.13 9.17 -16.01
CA ASP A 172 -19.41 9.65 -14.83
C ASP A 172 -19.78 11.14 -14.58
N PRO A 173 -20.49 11.47 -13.48
CA PRO A 173 -20.95 12.82 -13.21
C PRO A 173 -19.83 13.72 -12.67
N SER A 174 -18.65 13.18 -12.37
CA SER A 174 -17.57 13.92 -11.73
C SER A 174 -17.07 15.07 -12.62
N GLY A 175 -16.99 14.87 -13.93
CA GLY A 175 -16.52 15.90 -14.86
C GLY A 175 -15.09 16.39 -14.58
N PHE A 176 -14.28 15.57 -13.90
CA PHE A 176 -12.88 15.87 -13.58
C PHE A 176 -11.95 14.88 -14.26
N LEU A 177 -10.71 15.31 -14.54
CA LEU A 177 -9.66 14.42 -15.03
C LEU A 177 -9.23 13.45 -13.92
N ARG A 178 -9.37 12.15 -14.16
CA ARG A 178 -9.02 11.08 -13.21
C ARG A 178 -7.96 10.17 -13.80
N ARG A 179 -6.98 9.77 -13.00
CA ARG A 179 -6.11 8.64 -13.36
C ARG A 179 -6.83 7.34 -13.05
N GLY A 180 -6.59 6.32 -13.85
CA GLY A 180 -7.13 5.00 -13.54
C GLY A 180 -6.40 4.32 -12.39
N MET A 181 -6.88 3.18 -11.94
CA MET A 181 -6.29 2.43 -10.84
C MET A 181 -5.00 1.74 -11.31
N PRO A 182 -3.93 1.74 -10.49
CA PRO A 182 -2.75 0.94 -10.79
C PRO A 182 -3.02 -0.57 -10.61
N VAL A 183 -2.21 -1.41 -11.23
CA VAL A 183 -2.32 -2.89 -11.05
C VAL A 183 -2.00 -3.26 -9.60
N LEU A 184 -0.92 -2.71 -9.06
CA LEU A 184 -0.58 -2.77 -7.65
C LEU A 184 -0.24 -1.36 -7.19
N TYR A 185 -0.51 -1.04 -5.92
CA TYR A 185 -0.14 0.27 -5.40
C TYR A 185 0.80 0.18 -4.19
N ALA A 186 2.07 0.54 -4.40
CA ALA A 186 3.10 0.41 -3.37
C ALA A 186 3.11 1.56 -2.34
N VAL A 187 2.49 2.70 -2.66
CA VAL A 187 2.74 3.97 -1.94
C VAL A 187 1.63 4.36 -0.97
N CYS A 188 0.61 3.51 -0.83
CA CYS A 188 -0.34 3.58 0.27
C CYS A 188 -0.50 2.19 0.89
N TYR A 189 0.10 1.98 2.06
CA TYR A 189 -0.20 0.80 2.87
C TYR A 189 -1.63 0.83 3.36
N ASP A 190 -2.21 -0.34 3.50
CA ASP A 190 -3.62 -0.51 3.81
C ASP A 190 -3.81 -0.89 5.27
N LEU A 191 -4.99 -0.59 5.82
CA LEU A 191 -5.40 -1.11 7.11
C LEU A 191 -5.76 -2.58 6.98
N GLY A 192 -5.23 -3.41 7.87
CA GLY A 192 -5.44 -4.84 7.80
C GLY A 192 -4.74 -5.62 8.90
N ALA A 193 -4.78 -6.94 8.74
CA ALA A 193 -4.07 -7.88 9.57
C ALA A 193 -3.52 -9.02 8.72
N GLY A 194 -2.46 -9.67 9.18
CA GLY A 194 -1.80 -10.72 8.40
C GLY A 194 -0.78 -11.52 9.18
N LEU A 195 -0.10 -12.39 8.44
CA LEU A 195 0.98 -13.24 8.91
C LEU A 195 2.22 -12.98 8.05
N VAL A 196 3.39 -12.98 8.68
CA VAL A 196 4.70 -12.90 8.01
C VAL A 196 5.69 -13.82 8.72
N GLY A 197 6.55 -14.48 7.98
CA GLY A 197 7.58 -15.32 8.58
C GLY A 197 8.52 -15.93 7.56
N ALA A 198 9.56 -16.59 8.07
CA ALA A 198 10.50 -17.37 7.28
C ALA A 198 10.99 -18.59 8.06
N LYS A 199 11.22 -19.71 7.37
CA LYS A 199 11.75 -20.94 7.97
C LYS A 199 12.66 -21.67 7.00
N GLY A 200 13.95 -21.76 7.33
CA GLY A 200 14.96 -22.26 6.41
C GLY A 200 14.99 -21.38 5.16
N ASP A 201 14.92 -22.01 3.99
CA ASP A 201 14.95 -21.32 2.70
C ASP A 201 13.59 -20.73 2.28
N TRP A 202 12.55 -20.84 3.11
CA TRP A 202 11.19 -20.45 2.76
C TRP A 202 10.76 -19.19 3.49
N GLU A 203 9.99 -18.35 2.80
CA GLU A 203 9.40 -17.14 3.36
C GLU A 203 7.97 -16.96 2.87
N TYR A 204 7.14 -16.35 3.70
CA TYR A 204 5.72 -16.21 3.40
C TYR A 204 5.13 -14.99 4.06
N ARG A 205 4.14 -14.42 3.36
CA ARG A 205 3.32 -13.31 3.81
C ARG A 205 1.90 -13.51 3.34
N ALA A 206 0.93 -13.24 4.19
CA ALA A 206 -0.48 -13.21 3.82
C ALA A 206 -1.17 -12.12 4.63
N ALA A 207 -2.11 -11.41 4.03
CA ALA A 207 -2.87 -10.37 4.71
C ALA A 207 -4.30 -10.28 4.20
N VAL A 208 -5.17 -9.83 5.10
CA VAL A 208 -6.49 -9.31 4.81
C VAL A 208 -6.44 -7.80 5.03
N THR A 209 -6.84 -7.03 4.03
CA THR A 209 -6.81 -5.56 4.01
C THR A 209 -8.18 -4.99 3.70
N GLN A 210 -8.39 -3.71 4.01
CA GLN A 210 -9.64 -3.04 3.68
C GLN A 210 -9.84 -2.94 2.16
N GLY A 211 -8.87 -2.39 1.44
CA GLY A 211 -8.91 -2.26 -0.01
C GLY A 211 -8.23 -3.41 -0.77
N SER A 212 -8.33 -3.32 -2.09
CA SER A 212 -7.73 -4.24 -3.05
C SER A 212 -6.26 -3.92 -3.33
N PRO A 213 -5.52 -4.81 -4.03
CA PRO A 213 -4.10 -4.59 -4.34
C PRO A 213 -3.78 -3.27 -5.07
N GLY A 214 -4.68 -2.81 -5.94
CA GLY A 214 -4.55 -1.59 -6.74
C GLY A 214 -5.26 -0.37 -6.16
N ALA A 215 -6.25 -0.57 -5.30
CA ALA A 215 -7.00 0.50 -4.61
C ALA A 215 -7.03 0.27 -3.09
N PRO A 216 -5.90 0.43 -2.39
CA PRO A 216 -5.89 0.34 -0.94
C PRO A 216 -6.71 1.46 -0.31
N LEU A 217 -7.28 1.19 0.86
CA LEU A 217 -8.06 2.14 1.65
C LEU A 217 -7.29 2.53 2.93
N PRO A 218 -6.27 3.42 2.81
CA PRO A 218 -5.31 3.70 3.89
C PRO A 218 -5.88 4.47 5.08
N TYR A 219 -7.18 4.77 5.06
CA TYR A 219 -7.90 5.55 6.06
C TYR A 219 -8.96 4.65 6.72
N VAL A 220 -9.41 5.03 7.92
CA VAL A 220 -10.34 4.23 8.73
C VAL A 220 -11.79 4.28 8.20
N ASP A 221 -12.01 4.85 7.02
CA ASP A 221 -13.32 4.83 6.39
C ASP A 221 -13.42 3.52 5.63
N ASP A 222 -14.11 2.56 6.25
CA ASP A 222 -14.55 1.35 5.59
C ASP A 222 -15.65 1.75 4.62
N SER A 223 -15.28 1.82 3.35
CA SER A 223 -16.19 2.17 2.26
C SER A 223 -16.47 0.99 1.35
N ASN A 224 -16.03 -0.22 1.72
CA ASN A 224 -16.26 -1.44 0.94
C ASN A 224 -16.61 -2.63 1.85
N ASP A 225 -17.72 -3.30 1.58
CA ASP A 225 -18.10 -4.48 2.36
C ASP A 225 -17.18 -5.70 2.08
N GLU A 226 -16.44 -5.68 0.97
CA GLU A 226 -15.48 -6.73 0.57
C GLU A 226 -14.02 -6.39 0.93
N LYS A 227 -13.35 -7.32 1.61
CA LYS A 227 -11.94 -7.17 2.04
C LYS A 227 -10.98 -7.73 1.01
N GLY A 228 -9.85 -7.05 0.84
CA GLY A 228 -8.75 -7.54 0.04
C GLY A 228 -8.01 -8.69 0.69
N PHE A 229 -7.61 -9.68 -0.11
CA PHE A 229 -6.75 -10.77 0.31
C PHE A 229 -5.49 -10.75 -0.55
N MET A 230 -4.32 -10.80 0.08
CA MET A 230 -3.06 -10.82 -0.65
C MET A 230 -2.06 -11.72 0.03
N GLY A 231 -1.16 -12.31 -0.75
CA GLY A 231 -0.07 -13.09 -0.20
C GLY A 231 1.08 -13.30 -1.16
N ARG A 232 2.19 -13.74 -0.58
CA ARG A 232 3.40 -14.14 -1.27
C ARG A 232 3.99 -15.36 -0.59
N PHE A 233 4.49 -16.28 -1.41
CA PHE A 233 5.32 -17.39 -1.00
C PHE A 233 6.65 -17.32 -1.76
N GLY A 234 7.76 -17.41 -1.04
CA GLY A 234 9.10 -17.28 -1.58
C GLY A 234 10.05 -18.39 -1.16
N TRP A 235 11.06 -18.62 -1.98
CA TRP A 235 12.13 -19.59 -1.80
C TRP A 235 13.47 -18.93 -2.08
N SER A 236 14.40 -19.03 -1.12
CA SER A 236 15.73 -18.43 -1.15
C SER A 236 16.77 -19.45 -0.67
N PRO A 237 17.12 -20.44 -1.51
CA PRO A 237 18.08 -21.49 -1.14
C PRO A 237 19.53 -20.98 -1.04
N ASP A 238 19.80 -19.83 -1.64
CA ASP A 238 21.10 -19.17 -1.66
C ASP A 238 20.89 -17.65 -1.55
N PRO A 239 21.81 -16.89 -0.92
CA PRO A 239 21.71 -15.44 -0.85
C PRO A 239 21.67 -14.71 -2.21
N ALA A 240 22.11 -15.35 -3.30
CA ALA A 240 22.10 -14.82 -4.65
C ALA A 240 20.93 -15.34 -5.51
N LEU A 241 20.03 -16.17 -4.96
CA LEU A 241 18.85 -16.63 -5.66
C LEU A 241 17.63 -16.59 -4.74
N ARG A 242 16.68 -15.74 -5.10
CA ARG A 242 15.38 -15.64 -4.44
C ARG A 242 14.29 -15.68 -5.49
N LEU A 243 13.31 -16.55 -5.31
CA LEU A 243 12.16 -16.70 -6.19
C LEU A 243 10.87 -16.50 -5.38
N GLY A 244 9.88 -15.84 -5.96
CA GLY A 244 8.61 -15.56 -5.31
C GLY A 244 7.44 -15.72 -6.25
N VAL A 245 6.30 -16.16 -5.70
CA VAL A 245 4.99 -16.10 -6.34
C VAL A 245 4.02 -15.35 -5.42
N SER A 246 3.20 -14.50 -6.01
CA SER A 246 2.26 -13.65 -5.28
C SER A 246 0.90 -13.66 -5.95
N GLY A 247 -0.13 -13.47 -5.14
CA GLY A 247 -1.51 -13.39 -5.57
C GLY A 247 -2.29 -12.42 -4.70
N GLY A 248 -3.34 -11.85 -5.26
CA GLY A 248 -4.28 -11.03 -4.51
C GLY A 248 -5.63 -10.88 -5.20
N THR A 249 -6.65 -10.62 -4.38
CA THR A 249 -8.01 -10.26 -4.80
C THR A 249 -8.60 -9.18 -3.89
N GLY A 250 -9.69 -8.56 -4.32
CA GLY A 250 -10.51 -7.64 -3.53
C GLY A 250 -11.19 -6.58 -4.38
N SER A 251 -12.34 -6.09 -3.90
CA SER A 251 -13.09 -5.06 -4.59
C SER A 251 -12.32 -3.75 -4.64
N PRO A 252 -12.06 -3.20 -5.84
CA PRO A 252 -11.51 -1.86 -5.98
C PRO A 252 -12.55 -0.76 -5.75
N HIS A 253 -13.82 -1.13 -5.55
CA HIS A 253 -14.94 -0.22 -5.55
C HIS A 253 -15.45 0.09 -4.14
N PRO A 254 -15.76 1.37 -3.88
CA PRO A 254 -16.57 1.71 -2.71
C PRO A 254 -18.05 1.34 -2.90
N ASP A 255 -18.79 1.15 -1.81
CA ASP A 255 -20.21 0.75 -1.81
C ASP A 255 -21.12 1.78 -2.53
N ASP A 256 -20.71 3.05 -2.55
CA ASP A 256 -21.45 4.12 -3.22
C ASP A 256 -21.36 4.05 -4.76
N VAL A 257 -20.55 3.13 -5.30
CA VAL A 257 -20.48 2.90 -6.74
C VAL A 257 -21.75 2.28 -7.32
N GLY A 258 -22.64 1.73 -6.49
CA GLY A 258 -23.86 1.05 -6.93
C GLY A 258 -24.74 1.89 -7.87
N ALA A 259 -24.69 3.22 -7.75
CA ALA A 259 -25.39 4.14 -8.65
C ALA A 259 -24.86 4.15 -10.09
N PHE A 260 -23.67 3.59 -10.32
CA PHE A 260 -23.00 3.52 -11.63
C PHE A 260 -22.91 2.09 -12.18
N LEU A 261 -23.41 1.10 -11.43
CA LEU A 261 -23.45 -0.27 -11.88
C LEU A 261 -24.60 -0.48 -12.88
N THR A 262 -24.43 -1.48 -13.74
CA THR A 262 -25.53 -1.95 -14.59
C THR A 262 -26.63 -2.53 -13.69
N ASP A 263 -27.90 -2.36 -14.06
CA ASP A 263 -29.03 -2.88 -13.28
C ASP A 263 -28.83 -4.36 -12.90
N GLY A 264 -28.76 -4.64 -11.59
CA GLY A 264 -28.61 -5.97 -11.04
C GLY A 264 -27.17 -6.44 -10.81
N SER A 265 -26.16 -5.62 -11.13
CA SER A 265 -24.76 -5.89 -10.78
C SER A 265 -24.41 -5.40 -9.38
N GLU A 266 -23.49 -6.12 -8.73
CA GLU A 266 -22.95 -5.79 -7.41
C GLU A 266 -21.47 -5.35 -7.54
N PRO A 267 -20.95 -4.46 -6.68
CA PRO A 267 -19.55 -4.03 -6.73
C PRO A 267 -18.54 -5.19 -6.72
N GLU A 268 -18.87 -6.27 -6.02
CA GLU A 268 -18.09 -7.50 -5.85
C GLU A 268 -17.95 -8.31 -7.15
N GLU A 269 -18.78 -8.04 -8.17
CA GLU A 269 -18.62 -8.68 -9.49
C GLU A 269 -17.38 -8.17 -10.25
N TYR A 270 -16.78 -7.06 -9.78
CA TYR A 270 -15.65 -6.36 -10.40
C TYR A 270 -14.34 -6.54 -9.64
N ASP A 271 -14.24 -7.69 -8.98
CA ASP A 271 -13.16 -8.05 -8.08
C ASP A 271 -11.78 -8.01 -8.77
N GLN A 272 -10.79 -7.36 -8.16
CA GLN A 272 -9.47 -7.23 -8.77
C GLN A 272 -8.61 -8.46 -8.52
N TRP A 273 -8.50 -9.34 -9.52
CA TRP A 273 -7.56 -10.47 -9.45
C TRP A 273 -6.17 -10.10 -9.99
N VAL A 274 -5.13 -10.34 -9.20
CA VAL A 274 -3.73 -10.15 -9.59
C VAL A 274 -2.87 -11.33 -9.19
N GLY A 275 -1.96 -11.73 -10.08
CA GLY A 275 -0.96 -12.76 -9.86
C GLY A 275 0.37 -12.35 -10.47
N GLY A 276 1.48 -12.78 -9.85
CA GLY A 276 2.80 -12.41 -10.32
C GLY A 276 3.91 -13.29 -9.74
N GLY A 277 5.07 -13.23 -10.40
CA GLY A 277 6.31 -13.83 -9.92
C GLY A 277 7.41 -12.78 -9.82
N ASP A 278 8.30 -12.96 -8.84
CA ASP A 278 9.49 -12.15 -8.63
C ASP A 278 10.74 -13.03 -8.54
N ALA A 279 11.88 -12.47 -8.93
CA ALA A 279 13.18 -13.09 -8.79
C ALA A 279 14.25 -12.03 -8.49
N ALA A 280 15.21 -12.36 -7.62
CA ALA A 280 16.36 -11.52 -7.27
C ALA A 280 17.63 -12.35 -7.12
#